data_AF-A0A3N9UMR0-F1
#
_entry.id   AF-A0A3N9UMR0-F1
#
_cell.length_a   1.000
_cell.length_b   1.000
_cell.length_c   1.000
_cell.angle_alpha   90.00
_cell.angle_beta   90.00
_cell.angle_gamma   90.00
#
_symmetry.space_group_name_H-M   'P 1'
#
loop_
_entity.id
_entity.type
_entity.pdbx_description
1 polymer ?
#
loop_
_entity_poly.entity_id
_entity_poly.type
_entity_poly.pdbx_seq_one_letter_code
_entity_poly.pdbx_strand_id
1 'polypeptide(L)' 'MSIKRYNAFSEELKRTFGCRVHRISVDAGFTCPNRDGSVGTDGCIYCGGAGSGSLGILR' A
#
# COMPACT_ATOMS: atom_id res chain seq x y z
N MET A 1 0.73 17.99 -26.34
CA MET A 1 0.97 17.18 -25.12
C MET A 1 2.18 17.77 -24.40
N SER A 2 2.02 18.20 -23.14
CA SER A 2 3.13 18.71 -22.33
C SER A 2 4.07 17.56 -21.95
N ILE A 3 5.38 17.77 -22.08
CA ILE A 3 6.40 16.80 -21.68
C ILE A 3 6.39 16.67 -20.16
N LYS A 4 6.16 15.46 -19.65
CA LYS A 4 6.25 15.19 -18.22
C LYS A 4 7.73 15.15 -17.81
N ARG A 5 8.08 15.87 -16.74
CA ARG A 5 9.44 15.86 -16.16
C ARG A 5 9.71 14.65 -15.25
N TYR A 6 8.78 13.71 -15.19
CA TYR A 6 8.87 12.51 -14.35
C TYR A 6 8.35 11.30 -15.11
N ASN A 7 8.85 10.13 -14.74
CA ASN A 7 8.37 8.85 -15.24
C ASN A 7 7.19 8.40 -14.39
N ALA A 8 6.00 8.30 -15.00
CA ALA A 8 4.85 7.75 -14.30
C ALA A 8 5.05 6.25 -14.11
N PHE A 9 4.91 5.78 -12.87
CA PHE A 9 5.09 4.37 -12.53
C PHE A 9 4.16 3.44 -13.34
N SER A 10 2.95 3.90 -13.69
CA SER A 10 2.03 3.17 -14.57
C SER A 10 2.60 2.91 -15.96
N GLU A 11 3.37 3.85 -16.53
CA GLU A 11 4.02 3.68 -17.83
C GLU A 11 5.17 2.68 -17.74
N GLU A 12 5.95 2.74 -16.65
CA GLU A 12 7.02 1.77 -16.36
C GLU A 12 6.47 0.35 -16.24
N LEU A 13 5.37 0.18 -15.51
CA LEU A 13 4.68 -1.10 -15.37
C LEU A 13 4.15 -1.60 -16.72
N LYS A 14 3.52 -0.73 -17.51
CA LYS A 14 3.04 -1.10 -18.84
C LYS A 14 4.18 -1.49 -19.78
N ARG A 15 5.33 -0.80 -19.71
CA ARG A 15 6.53 -1.16 -20.48
C ARG A 15 7.08 -2.53 -20.08
N THR A 16 7.06 -2.84 -18.78
CA THR A 16 7.60 -4.10 -18.24
C THR A 16 6.69 -5.29 -18.54
N PHE A 17 5.38 -5.15 -18.36
CA PHE A 17 4.43 -6.26 -18.44
C PHE A 17 3.62 -6.32 -19.74
N GLY A 18 3.75 -5.33 -20.63
CA GLY A 18 3.04 -5.27 -21.91
C GLY A 18 1.53 -5.01 -21.81
N CYS A 19 1.00 -4.82 -20.60
CA CYS A 19 -0.42 -4.63 -20.34
C CYS A 19 -0.67 -3.59 -19.24
N ARG A 20 -1.94 -3.20 -19.07
CA ARG A 20 -2.33 -2.33 -17.95
C ARG A 20 -2.22 -3.11 -16.65
N VAL A 21 -1.41 -2.61 -15.72
CA VAL A 21 -1.23 -3.22 -14.40
C VAL A 21 -2.13 -2.53 -13.36
N HIS A 22 -2.78 -3.33 -12.53
CA HIS A 22 -3.61 -2.86 -11.42
C HIS A 22 -2.97 -3.27 -10.08
N ARG A 23 -3.01 -2.37 -9.09
CA ARG A 23 -2.57 -2.66 -7.73
C ARG A 23 -3.71 -3.36 -6.99
N ILE A 24 -3.44 -4.52 -6.42
CA ILE A 24 -4.37 -5.26 -5.56
C ILE A 24 -3.79 -5.26 -4.15
N SER A 25 -4.62 -4.91 -3.16
CA SER A 25 -4.24 -5.02 -1.76
C SER A 25 -4.31 -6.48 -1.33
N VAL A 26 -3.26 -7.00 -0.71
CA VAL A 26 -3.19 -8.38 -0.23
C VAL A 26 -2.94 -8.37 1.28
N ASP A 27 -3.74 -9.15 2.00
CA ASP A 27 -3.53 -9.44 3.40
C ASP A 27 -2.59 -10.64 3.55
N ALA A 28 -1.40 -10.43 4.10
CA ALA A 28 -0.42 -11.49 4.32
C ALA A 28 -0.57 -12.20 5.69
N GLY A 29 -1.61 -11.89 6.48
CA GLY A 29 -1.85 -12.50 7.79
C GLY A 29 -0.94 -11.97 8.91
N PHE A 30 -0.12 -10.96 8.63
CA PHE A 30 0.78 -10.36 9.61
C PHE A 30 0.04 -9.39 10.54
N THR A 31 0.60 -9.25 11.74
CA THR A 31 0.21 -8.21 12.70
C THR A 31 1.30 -7.14 12.80
N CYS A 32 0.99 -6.01 13.43
CA CYS A 32 1.94 -4.91 13.67
C CYS A 32 2.34 -4.87 15.15
N PRO A 33 3.64 -4.87 15.49
CA PRO A 33 4.11 -4.86 16.88
C PRO A 33 3.67 -3.60 17.66
N ASN A 34 3.38 -2.51 16.94
CA ASN A 34 2.88 -1.26 17.55
C ASN A 34 1.37 -1.27 17.78
N ARG A 35 0.65 -2.33 17.36
CA ARG A 35 -0.79 -2.52 17.55
C ARG A 35 -1.13 -3.79 18.33
N ASP A 36 -0.31 -4.83 18.25
CA ASP A 36 -0.55 -6.10 18.94
C ASP A 36 -0.09 -6.11 20.42
N GLY A 37 0.51 -5.01 20.89
CA GLY A 37 1.00 -4.88 22.26
C GLY A 37 2.46 -5.27 22.48
N SER A 38 3.17 -5.78 21.46
CA SER A 38 4.58 -6.19 21.61
C SER A 38 5.52 -5.01 21.86
N VAL A 39 5.27 -3.89 21.17
CA VAL A 39 6.04 -2.63 21.28
C VAL A 39 5.13 -1.45 21.67
N GLY A 40 3.85 -1.50 21.29
CA GLY A 40 2.84 -0.51 21.66
C GLY A 40 1.43 -1.00 21.31
N THR A 41 0.42 -0.19 21.65
CA THR A 41 -1.00 -0.57 21.51
C THR A 41 -1.79 0.25 20.50
N ASP A 42 -1.37 1.50 20.24
CA ASP A 42 -2.21 2.46 19.50
C ASP A 42 -1.90 2.51 17.99
N GLY A 43 -0.79 1.90 17.57
CA GLY A 43 -0.23 1.99 16.22
C GLY A 43 0.63 3.25 16.01
N CYS A 44 1.28 3.32 14.85
CA CYS A 44 2.08 4.50 14.49
C CYS A 44 1.16 5.68 14.13
N ILE A 45 1.67 6.91 14.24
CA ILE A 45 1.00 8.14 13.78
C ILE A 45 0.60 8.13 12.29
N TYR A 46 1.16 7.20 11.51
CA TYR A 46 0.87 7.00 10.09
C TYR A 46 -0.25 5.98 9.84
N CYS A 47 -0.63 5.18 10.84
CA CYS A 47 -1.66 4.16 10.67
C CYS A 47 -3.05 4.80 10.65
N GLY A 48 -3.92 4.33 9.74
CA GLY A 48 -5.36 4.52 9.90
C GLY A 48 -5.86 3.83 11.17
N GLY A 49 -7.08 4.15 11.62
CA GLY A 49 -7.66 3.62 12.86
C GLY A 49 -7.61 2.08 12.96
N ALA A 50 -7.77 1.38 11.83
CA ALA A 50 -7.69 -0.08 11.73
C ALA A 50 -6.35 -0.60 11.13
N GLY A 51 -5.29 0.21 11.12
CA GLY A 51 -3.98 -0.17 10.56
C GLY A 51 -3.82 0.14 9.06
N SER A 52 -2.79 -0.44 8.44
CA SER A 52 -2.43 -0.16 7.02
C SER A 52 -3.45 -0.70 6.01
N GLY A 53 -4.23 -1.71 6.38
CA GLY A 53 -5.25 -2.33 5.53
C GLY A 53 -6.61 -1.61 5.53
N SER A 54 -6.77 -0.53 6.31
CA SER A 54 -8.09 0.04 6.64
C SER A 54 -8.94 0.52 5.47
N LEU A 55 -8.36 0.70 4.28
CA LEU A 55 -9.03 1.23 3.08
C LEU A 55 -9.12 0.22 1.93
N GLY A 56 -8.77 -1.05 2.16
CA GLY A 56 -8.80 -2.04 1.08
C GLY A 56 -8.91 -3.50 1.49
N ILE A 57 -8.89 -3.80 2.79
CA ILE A 57 -9.01 -5.16 3.32
C ILE A 57 -9.98 -5.08 4.50
N LEU A 58 -11.13 -5.76 4.41
CA LEU A 58 -12.00 -6.01 5.55
C LEU A 58 -11.36 -7.13 6.37
N ARG A 59 -10.87 -6.80 7.56
CA ARG A 59 -10.58 -7.77 8.61
C ARG A 59 -11.74 -7.84 9.57
#